data_AF-A0A453FGQ4-F1
#
_entry.id   AF-A0A453FGQ4-F1
#
_cell.length_a   1.000
_cell.length_b   1.000
_cell.length_c   1.000
_cell.angle_alpha   90.00
_cell.angle_beta   90.00
_cell.angle_gamma   90.00
#
_symmetry.space_group_name_H-M   'P 1'
#
loop_
_entity.id
_entity.type
_entity.pdbx_description
1 polymer ?
#
loop_
_entity_poly.entity_id
_entity_poly.type
_entity_poly.pdbx_seq_one_letter_code
_entity_poly.pdbx_strand_id
1 'polypeptide(L)'
;CKMRATVAYYLFLDNKSRTTTGYLGAGYQEAMESSFSPITPSETQSPAHGNRQQPYMESPVGLRPHFPADRKWALGLQSRAHPREVMTEVLKALQELNVYWKKIGHYNMKCRWSPPGFPGQENMSHTNYNFSAEPIETDDLGDKLNLIKFELQLYKTRDEKYLLDLQRASGPHLLFLDLCAAFLAQLRVL
;
A
#
# COMPACT_ATOMS: atom_id res chain seq x y z
N CYS A 1 -25.47 -31.32 -23.30
CA CYS A 1 -25.00 -30.57 -22.10
C CYS A 1 -23.70 -31.11 -21.46
N LYS A 2 -23.34 -32.39 -21.59
CA LYS A 2 -22.14 -32.98 -20.95
C LYS A 2 -20.78 -32.44 -21.45
N MET A 3 -20.63 -32.21 -22.76
CA MET A 3 -19.33 -31.80 -23.34
C MET A 3 -18.85 -30.41 -22.91
N ARG A 4 -19.77 -29.46 -22.68
CA ARG A 4 -19.40 -28.07 -22.30
C ARG A 4 -18.74 -28.01 -20.92
N ALA A 5 -19.24 -28.82 -19.97
CA ALA A 5 -18.68 -28.90 -18.62
C ALA A 5 -17.28 -29.53 -18.63
N THR A 6 -17.08 -30.58 -19.45
CA THR A 6 -15.79 -31.25 -19.60
C THR A 6 -14.74 -30.35 -20.25
N VAL A 7 -15.12 -29.62 -21.30
CA VAL A 7 -14.21 -28.66 -21.96
C VAL A 7 -13.82 -27.52 -21.01
N ALA A 8 -14.77 -26.96 -20.25
CA ALA A 8 -14.49 -25.93 -19.26
C ALA A 8 -13.56 -26.44 -18.14
N TYR A 9 -13.75 -27.69 -17.69
CA TYR A 9 -12.90 -28.33 -16.68
C TYR A 9 -11.44 -28.47 -17.16
N TYR A 10 -11.22 -28.94 -18.40
CA TYR A 10 -9.87 -29.07 -18.94
C TYR A 10 -9.20 -27.71 -19.23
N LEU A 11 -9.96 -26.71 -19.69
CA LEU A 11 -9.45 -25.35 -19.87
C LEU A 11 -9.01 -24.73 -18.53
N PHE A 12 -9.77 -24.93 -17.46
CA PHE A 12 -9.39 -24.45 -16.13
C PHE A 12 -8.12 -25.13 -15.61
N LEU A 13 -7.97 -26.45 -15.85
CA LEU A 13 -6.77 -27.20 -15.48
C LEU A 13 -5.52 -26.77 -16.28
N ASP A 14 -5.64 -26.56 -17.59
CA ASP A 14 -4.51 -26.13 -18.42
C ASP A 14 -4.07 -24.69 -18.10
N ASN A 15 -5.02 -23.83 -17.72
CA ASN A 15 -4.68 -22.49 -17.26
C ASN A 15 -3.85 -22.54 -15.97
N LYS A 16 -4.24 -23.40 -15.01
CA LYS A 16 -3.58 -23.55 -13.70
C LYS A 16 -2.17 -24.15 -13.82
N SER A 17 -1.94 -25.05 -14.76
CA SER A 17 -0.60 -25.64 -14.99
C SER A 17 0.37 -24.64 -15.62
N ARG A 18 -0.13 -23.68 -16.41
CA ARG A 18 0.68 -22.58 -16.98
C ARG A 18 0.95 -21.44 -16.00
N THR A 19 0.16 -21.30 -14.93
CA THR A 19 0.28 -20.15 -14.00
C THR A 19 1.43 -20.27 -12.98
N THR A 20 2.21 -21.36 -12.98
CA THR A 20 3.17 -21.65 -11.89
C THR A 20 4.53 -20.96 -11.99
N THR A 21 4.75 -20.00 -12.90
CA THR A 21 6.10 -19.40 -13.04
C THR A 21 6.18 -17.87 -13.13
N GLY A 22 5.04 -17.15 -13.16
CA GLY A 22 5.07 -15.68 -13.37
C GLY A 22 4.55 -14.81 -12.24
N TYR A 23 3.74 -15.33 -11.30
CA TYR A 23 2.96 -14.49 -10.38
C TYR A 23 3.61 -14.27 -9.01
N LEU A 24 4.50 -15.18 -8.59
CA LEU A 24 5.38 -14.97 -7.45
C LEU A 24 6.70 -14.48 -8.05
N GLY A 25 7.04 -13.21 -7.86
CA GLY A 25 8.30 -12.66 -8.35
C GLY A 25 9.47 -13.57 -7.98
N ALA A 26 10.38 -13.81 -8.92
CA ALA A 26 11.61 -14.55 -8.69
C ALA A 26 12.45 -13.82 -7.64
N GLY A 27 12.28 -14.19 -6.37
CA GLY A 27 12.75 -13.34 -5.27
C GLY A 27 12.91 -14.05 -3.96
N TYR A 28 13.38 -15.30 -3.96
CA TYR A 28 13.99 -15.91 -2.77
C TYR A 28 15.11 -16.85 -3.24
N GLN A 29 16.24 -16.28 -3.63
CA GLN A 29 17.48 -17.05 -3.73
C GLN A 29 18.13 -16.99 -2.34
N GLU A 30 17.83 -18.01 -1.54
CA GLU A 30 18.56 -18.28 -0.31
C GLU A 30 20.04 -18.42 -0.69
N ALA A 31 20.88 -17.55 -0.14
CA ALA A 31 22.30 -17.52 -0.42
C ALA A 31 22.95 -18.79 0.17
N MET A 32 22.86 -19.90 -0.57
CA MET A 32 23.79 -20.99 -0.39
C MET A 32 25.13 -20.53 -0.93
N GLU A 33 26.04 -20.36 0.01
CA GLU A 33 27.46 -20.13 -0.13
C GLU A 33 28.03 -21.11 -1.17
N SER A 34 28.10 -20.65 -2.42
CA SER A 34 28.72 -21.36 -3.53
C SER A 34 29.73 -20.40 -4.13
N SER A 35 30.99 -20.67 -3.82
CA SER A 35 32.17 -19.99 -4.32
C SER A 35 32.14 -19.88 -5.85
N PHE A 36 31.72 -18.75 -6.38
CA PHE A 36 31.87 -18.43 -7.79
C PHE A 36 33.16 -17.62 -7.99
N SER A 37 34.15 -18.27 -8.58
CA SER A 37 35.38 -17.62 -9.05
C SER A 37 35.05 -16.63 -10.17
N PRO A 38 35.61 -15.41 -10.17
CA PRO A 38 35.45 -14.50 -11.31
C PRO A 38 36.36 -14.97 -12.46
N ILE A 39 35.75 -15.35 -13.57
CA ILE A 39 36.44 -15.52 -14.86
C ILE A 39 36.85 -14.12 -15.31
N THR A 40 38.14 -13.81 -15.19
CA THR A 40 38.79 -12.64 -15.78
C THR A 40 39.20 -12.96 -17.21
N PRO A 41 38.86 -12.14 -18.22
CA PRO A 41 39.58 -12.15 -19.48
C PRO A 41 40.92 -11.43 -19.25
N SER A 42 42.00 -12.21 -19.30
CA SER A 42 43.37 -11.70 -19.27
C SER A 42 43.74 -11.17 -20.65
N GLU A 43 44.02 -9.87 -20.77
CA GLU A 43 44.76 -9.31 -21.90
C GLU A 43 46.12 -8.77 -21.43
N THR A 44 47.13 -9.57 -21.75
CA THR A 44 48.52 -9.27 -22.13
C THR A 44 49.14 -7.95 -21.65
N GLN A 45 50.11 -8.10 -20.74
CA GLN A 45 51.11 -7.08 -20.42
C GLN A 45 52.15 -6.97 -21.55
N SER A 46 52.54 -5.74 -21.89
CA SER A 46 53.86 -5.42 -22.45
C SER A 46 54.34 -4.10 -21.83
N PRO A 47 55.59 -4.00 -21.34
CA PRO A 47 56.08 -2.83 -20.64
C PRO A 47 56.81 -1.89 -21.60
N ALA A 48 56.54 -0.58 -21.51
CA ALA A 48 57.49 0.43 -21.98
C ALA A 48 57.31 1.74 -21.20
N HIS A 49 58.45 2.26 -20.75
CA HIS A 49 58.67 3.46 -19.95
C HIS A 49 58.07 4.74 -20.55
N GLY A 50 57.73 5.71 -19.68
CA GLY A 50 57.56 7.10 -20.11
C GLY A 50 56.86 8.02 -19.13
N ASN A 51 57.63 8.64 -18.24
CA ASN A 51 57.22 9.72 -17.35
C ASN A 51 56.96 11.01 -18.17
N ARG A 52 55.74 11.60 -18.14
CA ARG A 52 55.53 13.01 -18.55
C ARG A 52 54.27 13.63 -17.93
N GLN A 53 54.47 14.82 -17.37
CA GLN A 53 53.52 15.64 -16.61
C GLN A 53 52.40 16.26 -17.49
N GLN A 54 51.21 16.37 -16.88
CA GLN A 54 50.05 17.31 -17.02
C GLN A 54 50.06 18.35 -18.16
N PRO A 55 48.89 18.65 -18.79
CA PRO A 55 48.06 19.76 -18.29
C PRO A 55 46.52 19.61 -18.45
N TYR A 56 45.81 20.18 -17.46
CA TYR A 56 44.50 20.86 -17.53
C TYR A 56 43.54 20.50 -18.68
N MET A 57 42.48 19.75 -18.37
CA MET A 57 41.24 19.72 -19.14
C MET A 57 40.08 20.00 -18.21
N GLU A 58 39.20 20.87 -18.70
CA GLU A 58 38.08 21.48 -18.03
C GLU A 58 37.03 20.44 -17.58
N SER A 59 36.41 20.75 -16.46
CA SER A 59 35.33 19.97 -15.84
C SER A 59 34.12 19.84 -16.79
N PRO A 60 33.61 18.64 -17.10
CA PRO A 60 32.29 18.51 -17.68
C PRO A 60 31.27 18.77 -16.56
N VAL A 61 30.76 19.99 -16.53
CA VAL A 61 29.45 20.26 -15.94
C VAL A 61 28.43 19.45 -16.72
N GLY A 62 27.65 18.64 -16.01
CA GLY A 62 26.44 18.04 -16.55
C GLY A 62 26.58 16.57 -16.82
N LEU A 63 26.06 15.81 -15.85
CA LEU A 63 25.29 14.58 -15.96
C LEU A 63 25.52 13.81 -14.65
N ARG A 64 25.10 14.41 -13.52
CA ARG A 64 24.73 13.57 -12.38
C ARG A 64 23.58 12.70 -12.89
N PRO A 65 23.70 11.36 -12.91
CA PRO A 65 22.51 10.54 -12.93
C PRO A 65 21.74 10.99 -11.69
N HIS A 66 20.59 11.64 -11.89
CA HIS A 66 19.64 11.76 -10.81
C HIS A 66 19.18 10.32 -10.58
N PHE A 67 19.94 9.56 -9.78
CA PHE A 67 19.48 8.28 -9.27
C PHE A 67 18.08 8.59 -8.72
N PRO A 68 17.02 7.95 -9.22
CA PRO A 68 15.75 8.03 -8.52
C PRO A 68 16.08 7.55 -7.12
N ALA A 69 15.88 8.39 -6.12
CA ALA A 69 16.11 8.01 -4.73
C ALA A 69 15.37 6.69 -4.54
N ASP A 70 16.07 5.59 -4.20
CA ASP A 70 15.44 4.30 -4.01
C ASP A 70 14.40 4.44 -2.90
N ARG A 71 13.14 4.58 -3.32
CA ARG A 71 12.01 4.78 -2.41
C ARG A 71 11.69 3.42 -1.83
N LYS A 72 12.20 3.16 -0.63
CA LYS A 72 11.82 1.99 0.15
C LYS A 72 10.40 2.19 0.65
N TRP A 73 9.53 1.23 0.35
CA TRP A 73 8.18 1.20 0.91
C TRP A 73 8.24 0.86 2.39
N ALA A 74 7.37 1.50 3.18
CA ALA A 74 7.16 1.20 4.58
C ALA A 74 5.67 0.99 4.83
N LEU A 75 5.33 0.17 5.83
CA LEU A 75 3.96 0.01 6.30
C LEU A 75 3.56 1.23 7.14
N GLY A 76 2.34 1.71 6.93
CA GLY A 76 1.69 2.74 7.76
C GLY A 76 2.49 4.04 7.90
N LEU A 77 2.20 4.79 8.96
CA LEU A 77 2.88 6.03 9.30
C LEU A 77 3.52 5.92 10.69
N GLN A 78 4.82 6.22 10.77
CA GLN A 78 5.55 6.20 12.05
C GLN A 78 5.58 7.60 12.68
N SER A 79 5.39 7.66 13.99
CA SER A 79 5.56 8.89 14.77
C SER A 79 6.27 8.64 16.10
N ARG A 80 6.93 9.67 16.59
CA ARG A 80 7.56 9.71 17.93
C ARG A 80 6.68 10.42 18.97
N ALA A 81 5.54 10.97 18.56
CA ALA A 81 4.65 11.69 19.46
C ALA A 81 4.00 10.74 20.49
N HIS A 82 3.55 11.30 21.61
CA HIS A 82 2.85 10.54 22.64
C HIS A 82 1.57 9.92 22.04
N PRO A 83 1.19 8.67 22.37
CA PRO A 83 0.07 7.98 21.69
C PRO A 83 -1.26 8.74 21.81
N ARG A 84 -1.44 9.47 22.91
CA ARG A 84 -2.59 10.38 23.10
C ARG A 84 -2.65 11.49 22.05
N GLU A 85 -1.51 12.09 21.72
CA GLU A 85 -1.41 13.17 20.72
C GLU A 85 -1.66 12.61 19.32
N VAL A 86 -1.04 11.48 18.99
CA VAL A 86 -1.29 10.76 17.72
C VAL A 86 -2.78 10.48 17.55
N MET A 87 -3.42 9.89 18.56
CA MET A 87 -4.85 9.59 18.48
C MET A 87 -5.72 10.85 18.39
N THR A 88 -5.30 11.98 18.97
CA THR A 88 -6.02 13.25 18.86
C THR A 88 -5.99 13.77 17.43
N GLU A 89 -4.83 13.74 16.77
CA GLU A 89 -4.70 14.13 15.37
C GLU A 89 -5.45 13.18 14.43
N VAL A 90 -5.41 11.87 14.70
CA VAL A 90 -6.21 10.87 13.96
C VAL A 90 -7.69 11.21 14.04
N LEU A 91 -8.23 11.47 15.23
CA LEU A 91 -9.65 11.78 15.40
C LEU A 91 -10.06 13.08 14.70
N LYS A 92 -9.20 14.11 14.73
CA LYS A 92 -9.43 15.35 13.97
C LYS A 92 -9.45 15.08 12.47
N ALA A 93 -8.48 14.34 11.94
CA ALA A 93 -8.42 14.02 10.51
C ALA A 93 -9.64 13.20 10.06
N LEU A 94 -10.09 12.24 10.87
CA LEU A 94 -11.32 11.49 10.59
C LEU A 94 -12.55 12.41 10.54
N GLN A 95 -12.64 13.38 11.46
CA GLN A 95 -13.73 14.35 11.49
C GLN A 95 -13.70 15.27 10.26
N GLU A 96 -12.54 15.82 9.89
CA GLU A 96 -12.39 16.69 8.71
C GLU A 96 -12.74 15.98 7.40
N LEU A 97 -12.58 14.66 7.34
CA LEU A 97 -12.91 13.84 6.16
C LEU A 97 -14.31 13.22 6.18
N ASN A 98 -15.15 13.57 7.17
CA ASN A 98 -16.49 13.00 7.36
C ASN A 98 -16.48 11.46 7.41
N VAL A 99 -15.43 10.87 7.99
CA VAL A 99 -15.39 9.44 8.24
C VAL A 99 -16.25 9.14 9.47
N TYR A 100 -17.00 8.06 9.45
CA TYR A 100 -17.67 7.54 10.65
C TYR A 100 -16.79 6.49 11.31
N TRP A 101 -16.64 6.51 12.64
CA TRP A 101 -15.82 5.54 13.35
C TRP A 101 -16.47 5.03 14.62
N LYS A 102 -16.06 3.82 15.02
CA LYS A 102 -16.36 3.23 16.33
C LYS A 102 -15.09 2.69 16.96
N LYS A 103 -14.94 2.93 18.27
CA LYS A 103 -13.84 2.40 19.07
C LYS A 103 -14.08 0.92 19.37
N ILE A 104 -13.11 0.07 19.05
CA ILE A 104 -13.11 -1.35 19.41
C ILE A 104 -12.15 -1.62 20.57
N GLY A 105 -11.04 -0.86 20.63
CA GLY A 105 -10.05 -0.92 21.71
C GLY A 105 -9.43 0.44 21.97
N HIS A 106 -8.52 0.56 22.94
CA HIS A 106 -7.89 1.84 23.28
C HIS A 106 -7.22 2.55 22.09
N TYR A 107 -6.70 1.77 21.15
CA TYR A 107 -5.96 2.22 19.97
C TYR A 107 -6.41 1.52 18.69
N ASN A 108 -7.63 0.96 18.70
CA ASN A 108 -8.24 0.26 17.57
C ASN A 108 -9.61 0.85 17.26
N MET A 109 -9.83 1.19 15.99
CA MET A 109 -11.08 1.77 15.52
C MET A 109 -11.49 1.14 14.19
N LYS A 110 -12.80 0.89 14.04
CA LYS A 110 -13.40 0.54 12.76
C LYS A 110 -14.06 1.76 12.15
N CYS A 111 -13.77 1.99 10.88
CA CYS A 111 -14.14 3.19 10.16
C CYS A 111 -14.99 2.84 8.94
N ARG A 112 -15.90 3.74 8.60
CA ARG A 112 -16.79 3.70 7.44
C ARG A 112 -16.74 5.05 6.76
N TRP A 113 -16.49 5.08 5.46
CA TRP A 113 -16.41 6.31 4.68
C TRP A 113 -17.09 6.16 3.33
N SER A 114 -17.78 7.21 2.91
CA SER A 114 -18.40 7.38 1.60
C SER A 114 -17.95 8.72 1.01
N PRO A 115 -17.45 8.77 -0.23
CA PRO A 115 -17.02 10.03 -0.82
C PRO A 115 -18.18 11.03 -0.97
N PRO A 116 -17.96 12.33 -0.72
CA PRO A 116 -18.98 13.36 -0.94
C PRO A 116 -19.32 13.46 -2.43
N GLY A 117 -20.62 13.53 -2.75
CA GLY A 117 -21.11 13.63 -4.13
C GLY A 117 -21.70 12.33 -4.70
N PHE A 118 -21.67 11.23 -3.95
CA PHE A 118 -22.51 10.06 -4.20
C PHE A 118 -23.77 10.14 -3.34
N PRO A 119 -24.97 9.99 -3.91
CA PRO A 119 -26.23 10.17 -3.19
C PRO A 119 -26.46 9.01 -2.21
N GLY A 120 -26.02 9.19 -0.96
CA GLY A 120 -26.25 8.24 0.14
C GLY A 120 -26.20 8.84 1.53
N GLN A 121 -26.24 10.18 1.64
CA GLN A 121 -26.12 10.88 2.91
C GLN A 121 -27.03 12.12 3.01
N GLU A 122 -28.33 11.85 3.06
CA GLU A 122 -29.23 12.61 3.93
C GLU A 122 -30.12 11.60 4.65
N ASN A 123 -30.13 11.65 5.99
CA ASN A 123 -30.91 10.81 6.91
C ASN A 123 -30.25 9.50 7.38
N MET A 124 -29.31 9.63 8.33
CA MET A 124 -29.26 8.68 9.45
C MET A 124 -29.19 9.44 10.78
N SER A 125 -30.31 10.10 11.08
CA SER A 125 -30.68 10.50 12.42
C SER A 125 -31.04 9.26 13.23
N HIS A 126 -30.45 9.16 14.42
CA HIS A 126 -30.76 8.21 15.49
C HIS A 126 -32.22 7.73 15.51
N THR A 127 -32.48 6.45 15.27
CA THR A 127 -33.60 5.74 15.92
C THR A 127 -33.46 4.23 15.80
N ASN A 128 -33.56 3.57 16.95
CA ASN A 128 -33.62 2.14 17.15
C ASN A 128 -35.02 1.65 16.74
N TYR A 129 -35.19 0.90 15.65
CA TYR A 129 -36.45 0.17 15.37
C TYR A 129 -36.25 -1.12 14.56
N ASN A 130 -37.20 -2.02 14.77
CA ASN A 130 -37.12 -3.46 14.60
C ASN A 130 -36.94 -3.98 13.17
N PHE A 131 -36.31 -5.15 13.13
CA PHE A 131 -36.25 -6.11 12.03
C PHE A 131 -37.65 -6.61 11.64
N SER A 132 -38.16 -6.19 10.49
CA SER A 132 -38.95 -7.00 9.52
C SER A 132 -39.76 -6.08 8.58
N ALA A 133 -39.27 -5.92 7.37
CA ALA A 133 -40.04 -5.76 6.13
C ALA A 133 -39.01 -5.42 5.05
N GLU A 134 -38.83 -6.32 4.08
CA GLU A 134 -38.04 -6.07 2.88
C GLU A 134 -38.83 -5.14 1.93
N PRO A 135 -38.24 -4.03 1.47
CA PRO A 135 -38.63 -3.39 0.24
C PRO A 135 -37.54 -3.61 -0.82
N ILE A 136 -37.97 -3.94 -2.02
CA ILE A 136 -37.16 -4.31 -3.20
C ILE A 136 -36.04 -3.30 -3.45
N GLU A 137 -34.79 -3.73 -3.25
CA GLU A 137 -33.55 -2.95 -3.37
C GLU A 137 -33.16 -2.74 -4.85
N THR A 138 -33.43 -1.57 -5.42
CA THR A 138 -32.78 -1.14 -6.68
C THR A 138 -31.96 0.15 -6.56
N ASP A 139 -31.99 0.83 -5.41
CA ASP A 139 -31.26 2.09 -5.18
C ASP A 139 -30.05 1.93 -4.21
N ASP A 140 -30.03 0.86 -3.41
CA ASP A 140 -29.00 0.60 -2.38
C ASP A 140 -27.66 0.06 -2.93
N LEU A 141 -27.61 -0.29 -4.22
CA LEU A 141 -26.38 -0.81 -4.82
C LEU A 141 -25.32 0.29 -5.00
N GLY A 142 -25.73 1.51 -5.38
CA GLY A 142 -24.81 2.64 -5.58
C GLY A 142 -24.07 3.01 -4.30
N ASP A 143 -24.79 3.01 -3.17
CA ASP A 143 -24.25 3.29 -1.85
C ASP A 143 -23.31 2.20 -1.34
N LYS A 144 -23.59 0.94 -1.65
CA LYS A 144 -22.68 -0.17 -1.35
C LYS A 144 -21.40 -0.15 -2.19
N LEU A 145 -21.46 0.33 -3.43
CA LEU A 145 -20.32 0.28 -4.37
C LEU A 145 -19.17 1.22 -3.99
N ASN A 146 -19.48 2.41 -3.48
CA ASN A 146 -18.47 3.41 -3.12
C ASN A 146 -18.13 3.42 -1.62
N LEU A 147 -18.71 2.49 -0.87
CA LEU A 147 -18.51 2.39 0.56
C LEU A 147 -17.16 1.77 0.91
N ILE A 148 -16.35 2.51 1.66
CA ILE A 148 -15.10 2.02 2.22
C ILE A 148 -15.29 1.65 3.68
N LYS A 149 -14.90 0.42 4.05
CA LYS A 149 -14.73 0.01 5.44
C LYS A 149 -13.26 -0.29 5.67
N PHE A 150 -12.70 0.24 6.74
CA PHE A 150 -11.30 0.05 7.08
C PHE A 150 -11.11 0.05 8.60
N GLU A 151 -9.96 -0.42 9.03
CA GLU A 151 -9.55 -0.48 10.43
C GLU A 151 -8.31 0.38 10.62
N LEU A 152 -8.31 1.15 11.72
CA LEU A 152 -7.20 1.97 12.18
C LEU A 152 -6.65 1.34 13.44
N GLN A 153 -5.34 1.13 13.46
CA GLN A 153 -4.66 0.53 14.59
C GLN A 153 -3.33 1.25 14.86
N LEU A 154 -3.13 1.68 16.10
CA LEU A 154 -1.84 2.20 16.56
C LEU A 154 -1.07 1.08 17.26
N TYR A 155 0.15 0.83 16.82
CA TYR A 155 1.08 -0.13 17.40
C TYR A 155 2.26 0.58 18.05
N LYS A 156 2.78 0.01 19.13
CA LYS A 156 4.08 0.41 19.69
C LYS A 156 5.17 -0.43 19.04
N THR A 157 6.17 0.21 18.45
CA THR A 157 7.34 -0.43 17.85
C THR A 157 8.44 -0.63 18.91
N ARG A 158 9.47 -1.42 18.56
CA ARG A 158 10.63 -1.68 19.45
C ARG A 158 11.45 -0.43 19.76
N ASP A 159 11.45 0.55 18.86
CA ASP A 159 12.21 1.79 18.98
C ASP A 159 11.50 2.86 19.82
N GLU A 160 10.52 2.48 20.65
CA GLU A 160 9.65 3.42 21.38
C GLU A 160 8.91 4.42 20.46
N LYS A 161 8.76 4.09 19.16
CA LYS A 161 7.93 4.84 18.21
C LYS A 161 6.57 4.19 18.07
N TYR A 162 5.60 4.95 17.58
CA TYR A 162 4.28 4.44 17.26
C TYR A 162 4.10 4.30 15.75
N LEU A 163 3.45 3.22 15.33
CA LEU A 163 3.09 2.94 13.95
C LEU A 163 1.57 2.99 13.82
N LEU A 164 1.07 3.91 13.03
CA LEU A 164 -0.33 4.00 12.63
C LEU A 164 -0.54 3.17 11.36
N ASP A 165 -1.34 2.12 11.47
CA ASP A 165 -1.71 1.24 10.36
C ASP A 165 -3.16 1.50 9.91
N LEU A 166 -3.38 1.44 8.59
CA LEU A 166 -4.67 1.61 7.94
C LEU A 166 -4.93 0.37 7.08
N GLN A 167 -5.87 -0.47 7.53
CA GLN A 167 -6.18 -1.73 6.86
C GLN A 167 -7.56 -1.68 6.20
N ARG A 168 -7.61 -1.79 4.87
CA ARG A 168 -8.87 -1.92 4.14
C ARG A 168 -9.56 -3.23 4.51
N ALA A 169 -10.81 -3.16 4.97
CA ALA A 169 -11.66 -4.31 5.22
C ALA A 169 -12.59 -4.60 4.03
N SER A 170 -13.20 -3.58 3.43
CA SER A 170 -14.05 -3.71 2.23
C SER A 170 -14.09 -2.44 1.40
N GLY A 171 -14.60 -2.54 0.18
CA GLY A 171 -14.76 -1.43 -0.76
C GLY A 171 -13.61 -1.30 -1.78
N PRO A 172 -13.73 -0.38 -2.77
CA PRO A 172 -12.74 -0.22 -3.83
C PRO A 172 -11.33 0.17 -3.33
N HIS A 173 -10.30 -0.46 -3.90
CA HIS A 173 -8.90 -0.23 -3.51
C HIS A 173 -8.41 1.18 -3.82
N LEU A 174 -8.73 1.71 -5.01
CA LEU A 174 -8.27 3.03 -5.42
C LEU A 174 -8.88 4.14 -4.54
N LEU A 175 -10.18 4.08 -4.28
CA LEU A 175 -10.85 5.00 -3.34
C LEU A 175 -10.27 4.92 -1.93
N PHE A 176 -9.88 3.73 -1.47
CA PHE A 176 -9.19 3.58 -0.19
C PHE A 176 -7.81 4.26 -0.20
N LEU A 177 -7.05 4.15 -1.30
CA LEU A 177 -5.77 4.85 -1.45
C LEU A 177 -5.94 6.37 -1.49
N ASP A 178 -6.95 6.88 -2.18
CA ASP A 178 -7.30 8.30 -2.21
C ASP A 178 -7.66 8.80 -0.81
N LEU A 179 -8.47 8.03 -0.08
CA LEU A 179 -8.78 8.30 1.32
C LEU A 179 -7.52 8.29 2.20
N CYS A 180 -6.61 7.33 2.03
CA CYS A 180 -5.34 7.30 2.76
C CYS A 180 -4.51 8.55 2.46
N ALA A 181 -4.40 8.97 1.21
CA ALA A 181 -3.66 10.17 0.83
C ALA A 181 -4.27 11.43 1.48
N ALA A 182 -5.60 11.58 1.40
CA ALA A 182 -6.31 12.68 2.05
C ALA A 182 -6.15 12.65 3.58
N PHE A 183 -6.27 11.48 4.19
CA PHE A 183 -6.08 11.29 5.63
C PHE A 183 -4.69 11.67 6.09
N LEU A 184 -3.65 11.21 5.39
CA LEU A 184 -2.26 11.54 5.70
C LEU A 184 -1.98 13.04 5.52
N ALA A 185 -2.61 13.70 4.55
CA ALA A 185 -2.48 15.14 4.35
C ALA A 185 -3.09 15.97 5.50
N GLN A 186 -4.09 15.42 6.20
CA GLN A 186 -4.74 16.09 7.35
C GLN A 186 -4.02 15.89 8.68
N LEU A 187 -3.08 14.95 8.78
CA LEU A 187 -2.28 14.77 9.99
C LEU A 187 -1.27 15.92 10.09
N ARG A 188 -1.63 16.97 10.84
CA ARG A 188 -0.83 18.21 10.89
C ARG A 188 0.44 18.10 11.73
N VAL A 189 0.58 17.05 12.55
CA VAL A 189 1.76 16.84 13.39
C VAL A 189 1.97 15.35 13.66
N LEU A 190 3.03 14.77 13.08
CA LEU A 190 3.65 13.51 13.54
C LEU A 190 5.17 13.55 13.41
#